data_AF-A0AAD5QQ19-F1
#
_entry.id   AF-A0AAD5QQ19-F1
#
_cell.length_a   1.000
_cell.length_b   1.000
_cell.length_c   1.000
_cell.angle_alpha   90.00
_cell.angle_beta   90.00
_cell.angle_gamma   90.00
#
_symmetry.space_group_name_H-M   'P 1'
#
loop_
_entity.id
_entity.type
_entity.pdbx_description
1 polymer ?
#
loop_
_entity_poly.entity_id
_entity_poly.type
_entity_poly.pdbx_seq_one_letter_code
_entity_poly.pdbx_strand_id
1 'polypeptide(L)'
;MSCVRESIQRRSDFYCTLHGTKSYTGTSLGEELQAALSELEKARESLRLSQSECAALRTTNEKLEADLKATLEELQFIREEKLLRKSAAGNTFSRLNYVMPTCIISEKFPALVNRKRVLLQQDNTRPQTARKTNEKFNQFDGVKSFDSSLIDCTKVDESRQSWISNKLSEKIACLEEEIEGLNALIESERRSHKAQLEDFIIAVKAAEREREEAQAELNRLLEVSRTISSADEMLWANLMQKYQCSTKWSALLAWAQAHLADYPTIFVTNFARDWNDGRAFCALVHHFQPKMVDRLILEEPKLCPVLAVQLAEKLKMHVDPKIFLNPTQDYRDVMVVVFELYKKLVTDEEQTRCSLDL
;
A
#
# COMPACT_ATOMS: atom_id res chain seq x y z
N MET A 1 -7.18 37.47 -7.12
CA MET A 1 -6.29 38.21 -8.06
C MET A 1 -6.24 39.72 -7.78
N SER A 2 -7.34 40.40 -7.44
CA SER A 2 -7.36 41.86 -7.12
C SER A 2 -6.49 42.24 -5.91
N CYS A 3 -6.62 41.51 -4.80
CA CYS A 3 -5.94 41.81 -3.54
C CYS A 3 -4.40 41.73 -3.61
N VAL A 4 -3.86 40.85 -4.46
CA VAL A 4 -2.41 40.70 -4.63
C VAL A 4 -1.85 41.86 -5.45
N ARG A 5 -2.58 42.32 -6.46
CA ARG A 5 -2.20 43.46 -7.30
C ARG A 5 -2.14 44.75 -6.48
N GLU A 6 -3.12 44.99 -5.62
CA GLU A 6 -3.11 46.16 -4.72
C GLU A 6 -2.00 46.09 -3.68
N SER A 7 -1.68 44.90 -3.17
CA SER A 7 -0.61 44.73 -2.19
C SER A 7 0.78 44.96 -2.79
N ILE A 8 0.99 44.53 -4.04
CA ILE A 8 2.23 44.79 -4.78
C ILE A 8 2.36 46.28 -5.11
N GLN A 9 1.28 46.94 -5.53
CA GLN A 9 1.30 48.38 -5.83
C GLN A 9 1.65 49.21 -4.60
N ARG A 10 1.03 48.93 -3.45
CA ARG A 10 1.33 49.62 -2.18
C ARG A 10 2.79 49.43 -1.75
N ARG A 11 3.36 48.24 -2.00
CA ARG A 11 4.77 47.95 -1.68
C ARG A 11 5.73 48.67 -2.62
N SER A 12 5.39 48.77 -3.90
CA SER A 12 6.11 49.55 -4.90
C SER A 12 6.13 51.04 -4.54
N ASP A 13 4.97 51.60 -4.22
CA ASP A 13 4.84 53.02 -3.87
C ASP A 13 5.59 53.35 -2.57
N PHE A 14 5.60 52.43 -1.60
CA PHE A 14 6.38 52.54 -0.36
C PHE A 14 7.90 52.54 -0.62
N TYR A 15 8.39 51.68 -1.52
CA TYR A 15 9.80 51.63 -1.90
C TYR A 15 10.25 52.89 -2.66
N CYS A 16 9.41 53.42 -3.55
CA CYS A 16 9.68 54.69 -4.25
C CYS A 16 9.73 55.89 -3.31
N THR A 17 8.96 55.87 -2.21
CA THR A 17 8.94 56.95 -1.22
C THR A 17 10.17 56.90 -0.29
N LEU A 18 10.68 55.71 0.01
CA LEU A 18 11.85 55.52 0.88
C LEU A 18 13.19 55.81 0.19
N HIS A 19 13.30 55.50 -1.11
CA HIS A 19 14.53 55.72 -1.87
C HIS A 19 14.43 57.00 -2.71
N GLY A 20 14.36 58.14 -2.01
CA GLY A 20 14.62 59.45 -2.61
C GLY A 20 15.93 59.43 -3.40
N THR A 21 15.82 59.80 -4.68
CA THR A 21 16.87 60.08 -5.67
C THR A 21 18.31 59.87 -5.18
N LYS A 22 18.86 58.68 -5.39
CA LYS A 22 20.32 58.49 -5.45
C LYS A 22 20.66 57.89 -6.81
N SER A 23 21.36 58.68 -7.63
CA SER A 23 21.91 58.23 -8.90
C SER A 23 23.00 57.20 -8.65
N TYR A 24 22.70 55.94 -8.89
CA TYR A 24 23.70 54.87 -8.98
C TYR A 24 23.86 54.50 -10.46
N THR A 25 25.11 54.28 -10.86
CA THR A 25 25.57 53.99 -12.22
C THR A 25 24.78 52.86 -12.87
N GLY A 26 24.03 53.17 -13.93
CA GLY A 26 22.93 52.37 -14.48
C GLY A 26 23.30 51.11 -15.29
N THR A 27 24.50 50.54 -15.16
CA THR A 27 24.88 49.31 -15.89
C THR A 27 24.81 48.05 -15.03
N SER A 28 25.26 48.08 -13.77
CA SER A 28 25.28 46.88 -12.89
C SER A 28 23.89 46.48 -12.37
N LEU A 29 23.04 47.45 -12.05
CA LEU A 29 21.70 47.19 -11.52
C LEU A 29 20.73 46.66 -12.60
N GLY A 30 20.97 47.03 -13.87
CA GLY A 30 20.16 46.57 -15.00
C GLY A 30 20.42 45.10 -15.32
N GLU A 31 21.66 44.64 -15.21
CA GLU A 31 22.03 43.24 -15.42
C GLU A 31 21.50 42.33 -14.29
N GLU A 32 21.57 42.78 -13.04
CA GLU A 32 20.98 42.06 -11.90
C GLU A 32 19.44 41.96 -12.00
N LEU A 33 18.78 43.05 -12.42
CA LEU A 33 17.33 43.05 -12.63
C LEU A 33 16.92 42.12 -13.78
N GLN A 34 17.69 42.12 -14.88
CA GLN A 34 17.44 41.24 -16.03
C GLN A 34 17.68 39.76 -15.67
N ALA A 35 18.70 39.47 -14.87
CA ALA A 35 18.95 38.13 -14.35
C ALA A 35 17.81 37.66 -13.44
N ALA A 36 17.36 38.52 -12.51
CA ALA A 36 16.24 38.23 -11.62
C ALA A 36 14.94 37.99 -12.41
N LEU A 37 14.65 38.78 -13.45
CA LEU A 37 13.49 38.56 -14.32
C LEU A 37 13.56 37.22 -15.06
N SER A 38 14.74 36.84 -15.58
CA SER A 38 14.93 35.55 -16.25
C SER A 38 14.75 34.36 -15.30
N GLU A 39 15.23 34.45 -14.06
CA GLU A 39 15.00 33.42 -13.05
C GLU A 39 13.53 33.32 -12.64
N LEU A 40 12.83 34.46 -12.54
CA LEU A 40 11.41 34.50 -12.19
C LEU A 40 10.54 33.91 -13.31
N GLU A 41 10.89 34.13 -14.58
CA GLU A 41 10.25 33.49 -15.73
C GLU A 41 10.46 31.98 -15.73
N LYS A 42 11.68 31.50 -15.45
CA LYS A 42 11.96 30.06 -15.30
C LYS A 42 11.17 29.45 -14.15
N ALA A 43 11.11 30.12 -13.00
CA ALA A 43 10.32 29.66 -11.85
C ALA A 43 8.82 29.60 -12.17
N ARG A 44 8.30 30.56 -12.94
CA ARG A 44 6.91 30.58 -13.39
C ARG A 44 6.58 29.42 -14.32
N GLU A 45 7.45 29.09 -15.27
CA GLU A 45 7.22 27.97 -16.19
C GLU A 45 7.31 26.62 -15.46
N SER A 46 8.27 26.46 -14.53
CA SER A 46 8.33 25.28 -13.66
C SER A 46 7.08 25.11 -12.80
N LEU A 47 6.54 26.21 -12.26
CA LEU A 47 5.27 26.18 -11.52
C LEU A 47 4.10 25.79 -12.41
N ARG A 48 4.05 26.28 -13.66
CA ARG A 48 3.01 25.91 -14.64
C ARG A 48 3.06 24.43 -14.97
N LEU A 49 4.26 23.87 -15.15
CA LEU A 49 4.46 22.45 -15.43
C LEU A 49 3.98 21.59 -14.25
N SER A 50 4.41 21.93 -13.03
CA SER A 50 3.99 21.25 -11.81
C SER A 50 2.46 21.31 -11.59
N GLN A 51 1.83 22.45 -11.89
CA GLN A 51 0.36 22.58 -11.84
C GLN A 51 -0.34 21.67 -12.85
N SER A 52 0.22 21.51 -14.05
CA SER A 52 -0.29 20.59 -15.07
C SER A 52 -0.17 19.13 -14.63
N GLU A 53 0.96 18.76 -14.03
CA GLU A 53 1.18 17.41 -13.47
C GLU A 53 0.20 17.12 -12.32
N CYS A 54 -0.01 18.07 -11.40
CA CYS A 54 -1.01 17.95 -10.35
C CYS A 54 -2.44 17.79 -10.89
N ALA A 55 -2.78 18.46 -12.00
CA ALA A 55 -4.08 18.29 -12.64
C ALA A 55 -4.24 16.90 -13.25
N ALA A 56 -3.21 16.38 -13.93
CA ALA A 56 -3.21 15.01 -14.46
C ALA A 56 -3.37 13.97 -13.33
N LEU A 57 -2.60 14.11 -12.23
CA LEU A 57 -2.69 13.23 -11.07
C LEU A 57 -4.08 13.25 -10.40
N ARG A 58 -4.75 14.41 -10.36
CA ARG A 58 -6.14 14.49 -9.88
C ARG A 58 -7.08 13.65 -10.74
N THR A 59 -7.00 13.77 -12.07
CA THR A 59 -7.87 12.99 -12.97
C THR A 59 -7.61 11.49 -12.86
N THR A 60 -6.37 11.06 -12.63
CA THR A 60 -6.06 9.65 -12.40
C THR A 60 -6.59 9.16 -11.06
N ASN A 61 -6.51 9.98 -10.02
CA ASN A 61 -7.07 9.64 -8.70
C ASN A 61 -8.61 9.53 -8.76
N GLU A 62 -9.29 10.47 -9.42
CA GLU A 62 -10.75 10.40 -9.63
C GLU A 62 -11.16 9.12 -10.36
N LYS A 63 -10.38 8.69 -11.36
CA LYS A 63 -10.61 7.41 -12.06
C LYS A 63 -10.41 6.20 -11.15
N LEU A 64 -9.33 6.18 -10.37
CA LEU A 64 -9.07 5.08 -9.42
C LEU A 64 -10.13 5.01 -8.32
N GLU A 65 -10.62 6.14 -7.83
CA GLU A 65 -11.72 6.22 -6.87
C GLU A 65 -13.03 5.65 -7.46
N ALA A 66 -13.31 5.94 -8.73
CA ALA A 66 -14.46 5.37 -9.42
C ALA A 66 -14.33 3.85 -9.60
N ASP A 67 -13.16 3.36 -9.99
CA ASP A 67 -12.88 1.93 -10.13
C ASP A 67 -12.99 1.20 -8.76
N LEU A 68 -12.44 1.81 -7.70
CA LEU A 68 -12.57 1.29 -6.34
C LEU A 68 -14.03 1.19 -5.91
N LYS A 69 -14.83 2.23 -6.17
CA LYS A 69 -16.26 2.25 -5.86
C LYS A 69 -17.00 1.13 -6.59
N ALA A 70 -16.73 0.92 -7.88
CA ALA A 70 -17.32 -0.17 -8.65
C ALA A 70 -16.99 -1.55 -8.05
N THR A 71 -15.73 -1.79 -7.66
CA THR A 71 -15.34 -3.06 -7.01
C THR A 71 -16.00 -3.27 -5.64
N LEU A 72 -16.23 -2.20 -4.88
CA LEU A 72 -16.94 -2.27 -3.60
C LEU A 72 -18.42 -2.65 -3.80
N GLU A 73 -19.06 -2.09 -4.82
CA GLU A 73 -20.43 -2.45 -5.20
C GLU A 73 -20.54 -3.92 -5.63
N GLU A 74 -19.56 -4.44 -6.39
CA GLU A 74 -19.48 -5.87 -6.75
C GLU A 74 -19.35 -6.77 -5.51
N LEU A 75 -18.48 -6.39 -4.56
CA LEU A 75 -18.27 -7.16 -3.32
C LEU A 75 -19.51 -7.13 -2.41
N GLN A 76 -20.22 -5.99 -2.35
CA GLN A 76 -21.50 -5.91 -1.64
C GLN A 76 -22.53 -6.86 -2.24
N PHE A 77 -22.64 -6.89 -3.58
CA PHE A 77 -23.55 -7.81 -4.26
C PHE A 77 -23.22 -9.28 -3.97
N ILE A 78 -21.93 -9.66 -4.03
CA ILE A 78 -21.49 -11.03 -3.70
C ILE A 78 -21.80 -11.38 -2.23
N ARG A 79 -21.66 -10.43 -1.32
CA ARG A 79 -21.99 -10.61 0.10
C ARG A 79 -23.48 -10.83 0.30
N GLU A 80 -24.33 -10.06 -0.37
CA GLU A 80 -25.79 -10.19 -0.32
C GLU A 80 -26.26 -11.52 -0.95
N GLU A 81 -25.69 -11.92 -2.08
CA GLU A 81 -25.97 -13.21 -2.71
C GLU A 81 -25.61 -14.38 -1.78
N LYS A 82 -24.45 -14.33 -1.12
CA LYS A 82 -24.06 -15.32 -0.11
C LYS A 82 -25.01 -15.34 1.09
N LEU A 83 -25.51 -14.18 1.52
CA LEU A 83 -26.47 -14.05 2.62
C LEU A 83 -27.82 -14.69 2.27
N LEU A 84 -28.31 -14.44 1.05
CA LEU A 84 -29.53 -15.04 0.50
C LEU A 84 -29.41 -16.56 0.36
N ARG A 85 -28.26 -17.07 -0.12
CA ARG A 85 -27.99 -18.52 -0.18
C ARG A 85 -27.94 -19.16 1.21
N LYS A 86 -27.45 -18.44 2.24
CA LYS A 86 -27.40 -18.91 3.63
C LYS A 86 -28.79 -18.94 4.29
N SER A 87 -29.66 -17.99 3.95
CA SER A 87 -31.07 -17.97 4.37
C SER A 87 -31.89 -19.10 3.70
N ALA A 88 -31.65 -19.39 2.42
CA ALA A 88 -32.32 -20.45 1.68
C ALA A 88 -31.91 -21.88 2.12
N ALA A 89 -30.75 -22.05 2.77
CA ALA A 89 -30.29 -23.32 3.30
C ALA A 89 -31.06 -23.80 4.55
N GLY A 90 -31.91 -22.94 5.15
CA GLY A 90 -32.78 -23.29 6.29
C GLY A 90 -34.14 -23.90 5.89
N ASN A 91 -34.54 -23.84 4.62
CA ASN A 91 -35.77 -24.45 4.12
C ASN A 91 -35.43 -25.63 3.20
N THR A 92 -35.28 -26.80 3.79
CA THR A 92 -35.43 -28.06 3.05
C THR A 92 -36.86 -28.15 2.57
N PHE A 93 -37.13 -27.80 1.29
CA PHE A 93 -38.20 -28.32 0.41
C PHE A 93 -38.65 -27.24 -0.60
N SER A 94 -37.84 -26.95 -1.63
CA SER A 94 -38.25 -26.33 -2.91
C SER A 94 -37.05 -26.26 -3.88
N ARG A 95 -36.41 -27.41 -4.15
CA ARG A 95 -35.17 -27.48 -4.95
C ARG A 95 -35.39 -27.70 -6.45
N LEU A 96 -36.50 -27.21 -6.99
CA LEU A 96 -36.76 -27.17 -8.44
C LEU A 96 -37.30 -25.78 -8.79
N ASN A 97 -36.73 -25.18 -9.84
CA ASN A 97 -37.10 -23.90 -10.48
C ASN A 97 -36.45 -22.60 -10.00
N TYR A 98 -35.12 -22.54 -9.94
CA TYR A 98 -34.43 -21.29 -10.31
C TYR A 98 -33.07 -21.61 -10.96
N VAL A 99 -33.12 -22.28 -12.12
CA VAL A 99 -32.03 -22.20 -13.09
C VAL A 99 -32.25 -20.90 -13.84
N MET A 100 -31.49 -19.86 -13.52
CA MET A 100 -31.42 -18.67 -14.36
C MET A 100 -30.98 -19.12 -15.77
N PRO A 101 -31.77 -18.87 -16.83
CA PRO A 101 -31.43 -19.33 -18.17
C PRO A 101 -30.06 -18.81 -18.58
N THR A 102 -29.19 -19.71 -19.05
CA THR A 102 -27.79 -19.45 -19.44
C THR A 102 -27.64 -18.34 -20.48
N CYS A 103 -28.70 -18.02 -21.23
CA CYS A 103 -28.76 -16.91 -22.17
C CYS A 103 -28.66 -15.52 -21.51
N ILE A 104 -29.16 -15.33 -20.28
CA ILE A 104 -29.14 -14.01 -19.60
C ILE A 104 -27.72 -13.67 -19.11
N ILE A 105 -26.94 -14.68 -18.72
CA ILE A 105 -25.57 -14.50 -18.23
C ILE A 105 -24.61 -14.20 -19.37
N SER A 106 -24.81 -14.80 -20.56
CA SER A 106 -23.97 -14.52 -21.73
C SER A 106 -24.19 -13.13 -22.33
N GLU A 107 -25.42 -12.60 -22.27
CA GLU A 107 -25.71 -11.24 -22.73
C GLU A 107 -25.21 -10.16 -21.76
N LYS A 108 -25.36 -10.36 -20.44
CA LYS A 108 -24.99 -9.34 -19.45
C LYS A 108 -23.51 -9.36 -19.04
N PHE A 109 -22.82 -10.50 -19.13
CA PHE A 109 -21.44 -10.65 -18.62
C PHE A 109 -20.52 -11.45 -19.57
N PRO A 110 -20.23 -10.93 -20.78
CA PRO A 110 -19.46 -11.63 -21.80
C PRO A 110 -18.01 -11.94 -21.36
N ALA A 111 -17.39 -11.09 -20.54
CA ALA A 111 -16.04 -11.29 -20.03
C ALA A 111 -15.93 -12.52 -19.10
N LEU A 112 -16.96 -12.77 -18.29
CA LEU A 112 -16.99 -13.87 -17.31
C LEU A 112 -17.20 -15.22 -18.00
N VAL A 113 -18.02 -15.23 -19.05
CA VAL A 113 -18.21 -16.39 -19.93
C VAL A 113 -16.92 -16.70 -20.70
N ASN A 114 -16.23 -15.68 -21.21
CA ASN A 114 -14.95 -15.87 -21.90
C ASN A 114 -13.85 -16.39 -20.96
N ARG A 115 -13.77 -15.89 -19.73
CA ARG A 115 -12.80 -16.37 -18.72
C ARG A 115 -13.05 -17.82 -18.33
N LYS A 116 -14.32 -18.19 -18.12
CA LYS A 116 -14.72 -19.58 -17.86
C LYS A 116 -14.45 -20.50 -19.06
N ARG A 117 -14.66 -20.01 -20.29
CA ARG A 117 -14.34 -20.74 -21.53
C ARG A 117 -12.83 -20.96 -21.70
N VAL A 118 -12.01 -19.96 -21.38
CA VAL A 118 -10.53 -20.06 -21.41
C VAL A 118 -10.03 -21.05 -20.37
N LEU A 119 -10.59 -21.05 -19.16
CA LEU A 119 -10.25 -22.03 -18.12
C LEU A 119 -10.62 -23.47 -18.54
N LEU A 120 -11.80 -23.66 -19.13
CA LEU A 120 -12.21 -24.96 -19.67
C LEU A 120 -11.34 -25.41 -20.87
N GLN A 121 -10.88 -24.47 -21.70
CA GLN A 121 -9.90 -24.77 -22.75
C GLN A 121 -8.52 -25.11 -22.18
N GLN A 122 -8.10 -24.48 -21.08
CA GLN A 122 -6.84 -24.78 -20.40
C GLN A 122 -6.82 -26.18 -19.78
N ASP A 123 -7.93 -26.63 -19.20
CA ASP A 123 -8.05 -28.00 -18.68
C ASP A 123 -7.98 -29.06 -19.79
N ASN A 124 -8.54 -28.77 -20.97
CA ASN A 124 -8.41 -29.63 -22.16
C ASN A 124 -7.00 -29.61 -22.79
N THR A 125 -6.11 -28.69 -22.37
CA THR A 125 -4.73 -28.58 -22.86
C THR A 125 -3.68 -29.25 -21.97
N ARG A 126 -4.06 -29.96 -20.90
CA ARG A 126 -3.13 -30.80 -20.11
C ARG A 126 -2.98 -32.19 -20.76
N PRO A 127 -1.98 -32.44 -21.61
CA PRO A 127 -1.91 -33.64 -22.44
C PRO A 127 -1.38 -34.84 -21.65
N GLN A 128 -0.76 -34.60 -20.49
CA GLN A 128 -0.08 -35.62 -19.68
C GLN A 128 -1.06 -36.48 -18.87
N THR A 129 -2.14 -35.89 -18.36
CA THR A 129 -3.24 -36.60 -17.72
C THR A 129 -4.06 -37.36 -18.76
N ALA A 130 -4.35 -36.76 -19.92
CA ALA A 130 -5.05 -37.44 -21.02
C ALA A 130 -4.23 -38.59 -21.63
N ARG A 131 -2.91 -38.45 -21.81
CA ARG A 131 -2.03 -39.54 -22.29
C ARG A 131 -1.95 -40.70 -21.31
N LYS A 132 -1.83 -40.45 -20.00
CA LYS A 132 -1.84 -41.53 -19.00
C LYS A 132 -3.16 -42.31 -18.99
N THR A 133 -4.28 -41.63 -19.20
CA THR A 133 -5.60 -42.28 -19.29
C THR A 133 -5.76 -43.03 -20.61
N ASN A 134 -5.29 -42.49 -21.74
CA ASN A 134 -5.33 -43.16 -23.05
C ASN A 134 -4.34 -44.32 -23.17
N GLU A 135 -3.14 -44.22 -22.60
CA GLU A 135 -2.16 -45.31 -22.58
C GLU A 135 -2.65 -46.48 -21.72
N LYS A 136 -3.34 -46.19 -20.61
CA LYS A 136 -4.06 -47.19 -19.83
C LYS A 136 -5.24 -47.78 -20.61
N PHE A 137 -6.03 -46.97 -21.30
CA PHE A 137 -7.14 -47.47 -22.15
C PHE A 137 -6.64 -48.37 -23.29
N ASN A 138 -5.54 -48.01 -23.95
CA ASN A 138 -4.94 -48.81 -25.04
C ASN A 138 -4.27 -50.10 -24.53
N GLN A 139 -3.91 -50.19 -23.23
CA GLN A 139 -3.50 -51.45 -22.60
C GLN A 139 -4.67 -52.42 -22.38
N PHE A 140 -5.92 -51.93 -22.40
CA PHE A 140 -7.14 -52.74 -22.22
C PHE A 140 -7.79 -53.18 -23.55
N ASP A 141 -7.32 -52.71 -24.72
CA ASP A 141 -7.79 -53.15 -26.05
C ASP A 141 -7.34 -54.58 -26.43
N GLY A 142 -6.90 -55.38 -25.45
CA GLY A 142 -6.66 -56.82 -25.58
C GLY A 142 -7.92 -57.67 -25.69
N VAL A 143 -9.05 -57.10 -26.14
CA VAL A 143 -10.24 -57.88 -26.51
C VAL A 143 -9.91 -58.65 -27.77
N LYS A 144 -9.40 -59.88 -27.60
CA LYS A 144 -9.25 -60.85 -28.70
C LYS A 144 -10.61 -60.96 -29.41
N SER A 145 -10.71 -60.37 -30.61
CA SER A 145 -11.91 -60.43 -31.43
C SER A 145 -12.27 -61.89 -31.65
N PHE A 146 -13.52 -62.24 -31.36
CA PHE A 146 -14.03 -63.59 -31.56
C PHE A 146 -14.05 -63.89 -33.06
N ASP A 147 -13.26 -64.86 -33.49
CA ASP A 147 -13.24 -65.32 -34.87
C ASP A 147 -14.54 -66.10 -35.12
N SER A 148 -15.54 -65.40 -35.65
CA SER A 148 -16.92 -65.88 -35.85
C SER A 148 -17.02 -67.02 -36.90
N SER A 149 -15.90 -67.48 -37.42
CA SER A 149 -15.78 -68.44 -38.51
C SER A 149 -15.80 -69.91 -38.08
N LEU A 150 -15.78 -70.21 -36.76
CA LEU A 150 -15.69 -71.59 -36.27
C LEU A 150 -17.02 -72.24 -35.84
N ILE A 151 -18.15 -71.55 -36.01
CA ILE A 151 -19.47 -72.05 -35.62
C ILE A 151 -20.23 -72.55 -36.86
N ASP A 152 -19.84 -73.71 -37.38
CA ASP A 152 -20.71 -74.51 -38.25
C ASP A 152 -21.57 -75.41 -37.36
N CYS A 153 -22.80 -74.97 -37.08
CA CYS A 153 -23.78 -75.71 -36.30
C CYS A 153 -24.67 -76.56 -37.21
N THR A 154 -24.12 -77.58 -37.84
CA THR A 154 -24.91 -78.66 -38.45
C THR A 154 -24.65 -79.98 -37.74
N LYS A 155 -25.53 -80.24 -36.74
CA LYS A 155 -25.57 -81.36 -35.76
C LYS A 155 -24.70 -81.14 -34.52
N VAL A 156 -25.35 -80.74 -33.43
CA VAL A 156 -24.70 -80.47 -32.15
C VAL A 156 -25.14 -81.50 -31.12
N ASP A 157 -24.16 -82.30 -30.69
CA ASP A 157 -24.22 -83.22 -29.55
C ASP A 157 -24.36 -82.41 -28.24
N GLU A 158 -25.17 -82.87 -27.28
CA GLU A 158 -25.47 -82.15 -26.01
C GLU A 158 -24.18 -81.74 -25.26
N SER A 159 -23.12 -82.52 -25.42
CA SER A 159 -21.79 -82.25 -24.85
C SER A 159 -21.12 -80.98 -25.41
N ARG A 160 -21.37 -80.61 -26.68
CA ARG A 160 -20.83 -79.39 -27.30
C ARG A 160 -21.59 -78.13 -26.87
N GLN A 161 -22.92 -78.21 -26.71
CA GLN A 161 -23.71 -77.09 -26.17
C GLN A 161 -23.33 -76.79 -24.71
N SER A 162 -23.16 -77.84 -23.89
CA SER A 162 -22.70 -77.71 -22.50
C SER A 162 -21.30 -77.07 -22.41
N TRP A 163 -20.38 -77.46 -23.29
CA TRP A 163 -19.03 -76.87 -23.34
C TRP A 163 -19.04 -75.37 -23.70
N ILE A 164 -19.83 -74.96 -24.70
CA ILE A 164 -19.97 -73.56 -25.09
C ILE A 164 -20.61 -72.73 -23.97
N SER A 165 -21.67 -73.25 -23.34
CA SER A 165 -22.35 -72.57 -22.23
C SER A 165 -21.44 -72.38 -21.02
N ASN A 166 -20.62 -73.38 -20.68
CA ASN A 166 -19.65 -73.27 -19.59
C ASN A 166 -18.55 -72.25 -19.92
N LYS A 167 -18.04 -72.22 -21.17
CA LYS A 167 -17.00 -71.27 -21.57
C LYS A 167 -17.49 -69.82 -21.59
N LEU A 168 -18.74 -69.59 -21.99
CA LEU A 168 -19.39 -68.28 -21.90
C LEU A 168 -19.62 -67.88 -20.45
N SER A 169 -20.06 -68.80 -19.60
CA SER A 169 -20.28 -68.54 -18.16
C SER A 169 -18.98 -68.18 -17.45
N GLU A 170 -17.87 -68.87 -17.73
CA GLU A 170 -16.54 -68.50 -17.23
C GLU A 170 -16.12 -67.09 -17.68
N LYS A 171 -16.42 -66.73 -18.94
CA LYS A 171 -16.06 -65.42 -19.49
C LYS A 171 -16.90 -64.30 -18.86
N ILE A 172 -18.18 -64.54 -18.62
CA ILE A 172 -19.08 -63.62 -17.92
C ILE A 172 -18.57 -63.40 -16.49
N ALA A 173 -18.23 -64.48 -15.77
CA ALA A 173 -17.68 -64.38 -14.41
C ALA A 173 -16.37 -63.57 -14.36
N CYS A 174 -15.45 -63.78 -15.32
CA CYS A 174 -14.23 -62.97 -15.44
C CYS A 174 -14.53 -61.48 -15.68
N LEU A 175 -15.47 -61.16 -16.56
CA LEU A 175 -15.84 -59.77 -16.85
C LEU A 175 -16.55 -59.10 -15.67
N GLU A 176 -17.36 -59.85 -14.91
CA GLU A 176 -18.00 -59.37 -13.69
C GLU A 176 -16.96 -59.01 -12.61
N GLU A 177 -15.92 -59.84 -12.43
CA GLU A 177 -14.80 -59.56 -11.51
C GLU A 177 -14.00 -58.31 -11.94
N GLU A 178 -13.77 -58.14 -13.24
CA GLU A 178 -13.06 -56.98 -13.80
C GLU A 178 -13.87 -55.68 -13.63
N ILE A 179 -15.19 -55.73 -13.81
CA ILE A 179 -16.09 -54.59 -13.55
C ILE A 179 -16.09 -54.22 -12.06
N GLU A 180 -16.13 -55.21 -11.17
CA GLU A 180 -16.06 -54.98 -9.72
C GLU A 180 -14.74 -54.31 -9.34
N GLY A 181 -13.63 -54.76 -9.91
CA GLY A 181 -12.30 -54.15 -9.73
C GLY A 181 -12.23 -52.69 -10.21
N LEU A 182 -12.80 -52.40 -11.39
CA LEU A 182 -12.86 -51.03 -11.93
C LEU A 182 -13.76 -50.12 -11.08
N ASN A 183 -14.89 -50.61 -10.59
CA ASN A 183 -15.78 -49.86 -9.69
C ASN A 183 -15.08 -49.52 -8.37
N ALA A 184 -14.35 -50.48 -7.78
CA ALA A 184 -13.56 -50.25 -6.56
C ALA A 184 -12.47 -49.19 -6.78
N LEU A 185 -11.80 -49.20 -7.93
CA LEU A 185 -10.79 -48.20 -8.28
C LEU A 185 -11.40 -46.80 -8.42
N ILE A 186 -12.51 -46.67 -9.17
CA ILE A 186 -13.23 -45.39 -9.34
C ILE A 186 -13.64 -44.82 -7.97
N GLU A 187 -14.16 -45.67 -7.08
CA GLU A 187 -14.60 -45.22 -5.76
C GLU A 187 -13.43 -44.84 -4.85
N SER A 188 -12.26 -45.47 -5.03
CA SER A 188 -11.03 -45.08 -4.33
C SER A 188 -10.48 -43.73 -4.80
N GLU A 189 -10.49 -43.48 -6.11
CA GLU A 189 -10.05 -42.19 -6.69
C GLU A 189 -11.00 -41.06 -6.29
N ARG A 190 -12.32 -41.31 -6.31
CA ARG A 190 -13.33 -40.35 -5.82
C ARG A 190 -13.10 -39.95 -4.36
N ARG A 191 -12.80 -40.92 -3.49
CA ARG A 191 -12.45 -40.65 -2.09
C ARG A 191 -11.17 -39.82 -1.97
N SER A 192 -10.16 -40.10 -2.79
CA SER A 192 -8.91 -39.33 -2.82
C SER A 192 -9.13 -37.87 -3.25
N HIS A 193 -9.88 -37.63 -4.33
CA HIS A 193 -10.20 -36.26 -4.78
C HIS A 193 -11.02 -35.48 -3.75
N LYS A 194 -11.95 -36.16 -3.05
CA LYS A 194 -12.72 -35.53 -1.97
C LYS A 194 -11.83 -35.10 -0.81
N ALA A 195 -10.90 -35.94 -0.38
CA ALA A 195 -9.94 -35.60 0.68
C ALA A 195 -9.02 -34.43 0.26
N GLN A 196 -8.51 -34.45 -0.98
CA GLN A 196 -7.70 -33.35 -1.50
C GLN A 196 -8.45 -32.01 -1.54
N LEU A 197 -9.74 -32.04 -1.87
CA LEU A 197 -10.57 -30.84 -1.84
C LEU A 197 -10.77 -30.31 -0.42
N GLU A 198 -10.96 -31.20 0.56
CA GLU A 198 -11.08 -30.83 1.98
C GLU A 198 -9.79 -30.18 2.49
N ASP A 199 -8.63 -30.75 2.19
CA ASP A 199 -7.31 -30.20 2.53
C ASP A 199 -7.09 -28.82 1.88
N PHE A 200 -7.44 -28.68 0.60
CA PHE A 200 -7.35 -27.40 -0.10
C PHE A 200 -8.23 -26.33 0.56
N ILE A 201 -9.46 -26.68 0.95
CA ILE A 201 -10.36 -25.75 1.65
C ILE A 201 -9.77 -25.31 2.98
N ILE A 202 -9.16 -26.23 3.74
CA ILE A 202 -8.51 -25.90 5.01
C ILE A 202 -7.34 -24.94 4.79
N ALA A 203 -6.50 -25.22 3.79
CA ALA A 203 -5.36 -24.37 3.45
C ALA A 203 -5.81 -22.97 3.01
N VAL A 204 -6.85 -22.87 2.17
CA VAL A 204 -7.42 -21.58 1.75
C VAL A 204 -7.97 -20.79 2.94
N LYS A 205 -8.70 -21.44 3.86
CA LYS A 205 -9.21 -20.78 5.07
C LYS A 205 -8.11 -20.33 6.03
N ALA A 206 -7.01 -21.07 6.11
CA ALA A 206 -5.85 -20.66 6.90
C ALA A 206 -5.19 -19.41 6.28
N ALA A 207 -4.95 -19.42 4.97
CA ALA A 207 -4.40 -18.28 4.25
C ALA A 207 -5.31 -17.04 4.31
N GLU A 208 -6.64 -17.21 4.24
CA GLU A 208 -7.59 -16.12 4.43
C GLU A 208 -7.51 -15.50 5.82
N ARG A 209 -7.36 -16.32 6.88
CA ARG A 209 -7.16 -15.81 8.25
C ARG A 209 -5.88 -15.02 8.40
N GLU A 210 -4.76 -15.53 7.89
CA GLU A 210 -3.47 -14.81 7.95
C GLU A 210 -3.55 -13.47 7.23
N ARG A 211 -4.25 -13.41 6.09
CA ARG A 211 -4.50 -12.15 5.38
C ARG A 211 -5.36 -11.18 6.20
N GLU A 212 -6.41 -11.67 6.86
CA GLU A 212 -7.27 -10.84 7.71
C GLU A 212 -6.50 -10.28 8.93
N GLU A 213 -5.66 -11.09 9.57
CA GLU A 213 -4.79 -10.68 10.67
C GLU A 213 -3.78 -9.61 10.23
N ALA A 214 -3.12 -9.81 9.08
CA ALA A 214 -2.20 -8.82 8.53
C ALA A 214 -2.92 -7.50 8.18
N GLN A 215 -4.13 -7.57 7.64
CA GLN A 215 -4.93 -6.37 7.34
C GLN A 215 -5.39 -5.65 8.61
N ALA A 216 -5.73 -6.39 9.67
CA ALA A 216 -6.10 -5.82 10.95
C ALA A 216 -4.92 -5.08 11.60
N GLU A 217 -3.71 -5.64 11.51
CA GLU A 217 -2.51 -5.01 12.03
C GLU A 217 -2.16 -3.73 11.24
N LEU A 218 -2.28 -3.75 9.91
CA LEU A 218 -2.10 -2.55 9.10
C LEU A 218 -3.09 -1.44 9.49
N ASN A 219 -4.37 -1.79 9.67
CA ASN A 219 -5.39 -0.83 10.09
C ASN A 219 -5.10 -0.26 11.48
N ARG A 220 -4.61 -1.08 12.41
CA ARG A 220 -4.16 -0.63 13.74
C ARG A 220 -3.01 0.36 13.63
N LEU A 221 -2.00 0.07 12.82
CA LEU A 221 -0.86 0.97 12.60
C LEU A 221 -1.28 2.29 11.94
N LEU A 222 -2.20 2.25 10.97
CA LEU A 222 -2.76 3.45 10.34
C LEU A 222 -3.50 4.32 11.35
N GLU A 223 -4.27 3.72 12.26
CA GLU A 223 -4.97 4.47 13.30
C GLU A 223 -4.00 5.13 14.28
N VAL A 224 -2.93 4.41 14.70
CA VAL A 224 -1.86 5.00 15.51
C VAL A 224 -1.22 6.19 14.78
N SER A 225 -0.88 6.04 13.50
CA SER A 225 -0.34 7.14 12.69
C SER A 225 -1.31 8.33 12.60
N ARG A 226 -2.61 8.07 12.43
CA ARG A 226 -3.65 9.11 12.41
C ARG A 226 -3.74 9.87 13.73
N THR A 227 -3.66 9.18 14.86
CA THR A 227 -3.66 9.82 16.18
C THR A 227 -2.41 10.67 16.43
N ILE A 228 -1.22 10.16 16.05
CA ILE A 228 0.04 10.91 16.14
C ILE A 228 -0.01 12.15 15.26
N SER A 229 -0.47 12.01 14.02
CA SER A 229 -0.65 13.13 13.11
C SER A 229 -1.64 14.16 13.68
N SER A 230 -2.75 13.73 14.28
CA SER A 230 -3.71 14.63 14.90
C SER A 230 -3.13 15.41 16.08
N ALA A 231 -2.34 14.77 16.94
CA ALA A 231 -1.70 15.45 18.08
C ALA A 231 -0.65 16.46 17.59
N ASP A 232 0.15 16.07 16.61
CA ASP A 232 1.15 16.95 16.01
C ASP A 232 0.50 18.13 15.28
N GLU A 233 -0.65 17.95 14.61
CA GLU A 233 -1.40 19.06 14.01
C GLU A 233 -1.90 20.07 15.05
N MET A 234 -2.33 19.62 16.25
CA MET A 234 -2.71 20.54 17.33
C MET A 234 -1.50 21.35 17.84
N LEU A 235 -0.35 20.70 17.99
CA LEU A 235 0.90 21.38 18.37
C LEU A 235 1.33 22.41 17.32
N TRP A 236 1.21 22.06 16.04
CA TRP A 236 1.46 22.99 14.94
C TRP A 236 0.51 24.19 14.96
N ALA A 237 -0.78 23.96 15.18
CA ALA A 237 -1.78 25.03 15.27
C ALA A 237 -1.45 26.00 16.42
N ASN A 238 -1.15 25.47 17.62
CA ASN A 238 -0.76 26.27 18.78
C ASN A 238 0.51 27.08 18.52
N LEU A 239 1.52 26.47 17.91
CA LEU A 239 2.78 27.13 17.57
C LEU A 239 2.58 28.26 16.55
N MET A 240 1.81 27.99 15.49
CA MET A 240 1.47 28.97 14.46
C MET A 240 0.66 30.14 15.02
N GLN A 241 -0.27 29.87 15.94
CA GLN A 241 -1.04 30.90 16.63
C GLN A 241 -0.16 31.77 17.54
N LYS A 242 0.71 31.15 18.36
CA LYS A 242 1.60 31.86 19.30
C LYS A 242 2.51 32.86 18.60
N TYR A 243 3.07 32.49 17.45
CA TYR A 243 3.97 33.35 16.66
C TYR A 243 3.27 34.06 15.50
N GLN A 244 1.93 34.01 15.41
CA GLN A 244 1.13 34.69 14.38
C GLN A 244 1.63 34.41 12.94
N CYS A 245 1.96 33.15 12.67
CA CYS A 245 2.53 32.69 11.41
C CYS A 245 1.52 31.87 10.59
N SER A 246 1.56 32.01 9.26
CA SER A 246 0.67 31.28 8.35
C SER A 246 1.22 29.95 7.85
N THR A 247 2.48 29.60 8.18
CA THR A 247 3.10 28.32 7.78
C THR A 247 3.83 27.66 8.95
N LYS A 248 3.90 26.33 8.95
CA LYS A 248 4.66 25.51 9.92
C LYS A 248 6.14 25.89 9.93
N TRP A 249 6.72 26.09 8.74
CA TRP A 249 8.09 26.56 8.56
C TRP A 249 8.34 27.87 9.31
N SER A 250 7.55 28.90 9.03
CA SER A 250 7.74 30.22 9.64
C SER A 250 7.52 30.18 11.15
N ALA A 251 6.54 29.42 11.63
CA ALA A 251 6.25 29.31 13.05
C ALA A 251 7.38 28.62 13.83
N LEU A 252 7.90 27.51 13.30
CA LEU A 252 9.03 26.81 13.93
C LEU A 252 10.29 27.67 13.90
N LEU A 253 10.52 28.41 12.81
CA LEU A 253 11.69 29.27 12.68
C LEU A 253 11.62 30.45 13.65
N ALA A 254 10.46 31.10 13.77
CA ALA A 254 10.22 32.16 14.74
C ALA A 254 10.43 31.67 16.18
N TRP A 255 9.98 30.45 16.48
CA TRP A 255 10.24 29.82 17.77
C TRP A 255 11.74 29.62 18.02
N ALA A 256 12.48 29.07 17.06
CA ALA A 256 13.92 28.86 17.21
C ALA A 256 14.66 30.19 17.39
N GLN A 257 14.30 31.22 16.60
CA GLN A 257 14.89 32.56 16.71
C GLN A 257 14.62 33.21 18.06
N ALA A 258 13.40 33.10 18.59
CA ALA A 258 13.03 33.68 19.88
C ALA A 258 13.85 33.09 21.04
N HIS A 259 14.07 31.77 21.04
CA HIS A 259 14.83 31.08 22.11
C HIS A 259 16.35 31.12 21.89
N LEU A 260 16.81 31.55 20.72
CA LEU A 260 18.22 31.79 20.42
C LEU A 260 18.64 33.26 20.55
N ALA A 261 17.73 34.16 20.92
CA ALA A 261 18.01 35.59 21.04
C ALA A 261 19.17 35.91 22.02
N ASP A 262 19.36 35.08 23.05
CA ASP A 262 20.42 35.24 24.06
C ASP A 262 21.82 34.75 23.59
N TYR A 263 21.91 34.23 22.37
CA TYR A 263 23.15 33.70 21.76
C TYR A 263 23.58 34.57 20.58
N PRO A 264 24.35 35.65 20.81
CA PRO A 264 24.70 36.62 19.77
C PRO A 264 25.62 36.06 18.67
N THR A 265 26.17 34.85 18.84
CA THR A 265 27.04 34.19 17.85
C THR A 265 26.31 33.13 17.01
N ILE A 266 24.99 32.98 17.21
CA ILE A 266 24.16 31.96 16.56
C ILE A 266 22.90 32.64 16.02
N PHE A 267 22.75 32.66 14.69
CA PHE A 267 21.58 33.21 14.02
C PHE A 267 21.03 32.18 13.06
N VAL A 268 19.74 31.86 13.20
CA VAL A 268 19.04 30.90 12.33
C VAL A 268 18.05 31.65 11.44
N THR A 269 18.16 31.43 10.14
CA THR A 269 17.33 32.02 9.08
C THR A 269 16.68 30.96 8.19
N ASN A 270 17.19 29.74 8.24
CA ASN A 270 16.72 28.59 7.47
C ASN A 270 16.82 27.30 8.30
N PHE A 271 16.19 26.21 7.83
CA PHE A 271 16.37 24.85 8.36
C PHE A 271 17.31 24.01 7.49
N ALA A 272 18.41 24.59 6.99
CA ALA A 272 19.39 23.84 6.22
C ALA A 272 20.80 24.17 6.70
N ARG A 273 21.45 25.14 6.08
CA ARG A 273 22.86 25.46 6.35
C ARG A 273 23.13 25.93 7.77
N ASP A 274 22.18 26.63 8.37
CA ASP A 274 22.35 27.22 9.71
C ASP A 274 22.34 26.18 10.84
N TRP A 275 22.02 24.91 10.53
CA TRP A 275 21.94 23.81 11.50
C TRP A 275 23.06 22.78 11.33
N ASN A 276 23.81 22.86 10.24
CA ASN A 276 24.82 21.87 9.84
C ASN A 276 26.05 21.84 10.75
N ASP A 277 26.26 22.82 11.61
CA ASP A 277 27.34 22.80 12.61
C ASP A 277 26.86 22.27 13.97
N GLY A 278 25.59 21.89 14.10
CA GLY A 278 24.96 21.44 15.34
C GLY A 278 24.89 22.51 16.43
N ARG A 279 25.40 23.74 16.20
CA ARG A 279 25.48 24.80 17.21
C ARG A 279 24.10 25.31 17.59
N ALA A 280 23.26 25.55 16.59
CA ALA A 280 21.87 25.98 16.80
C ALA A 280 21.08 24.96 17.64
N PHE A 281 21.26 23.66 17.36
CA PHE A 281 20.63 22.58 18.12
C PHE A 281 21.10 22.55 19.58
N CYS A 282 22.42 22.54 19.80
CA CYS A 282 22.99 22.54 21.14
C CYS A 282 22.62 23.79 21.95
N ALA A 283 22.55 24.96 21.30
CA ALA A 283 22.15 26.21 21.95
C ALA A 283 20.67 26.22 22.35
N LEU A 284 19.78 25.64 21.54
CA LEU A 284 18.39 25.43 21.94
C LEU A 284 18.32 24.51 23.16
N VAL A 285 19.01 23.37 23.16
CA VAL A 285 19.03 22.48 24.33
C VAL A 285 19.58 23.20 25.57
N HIS A 286 20.65 23.98 25.44
CA HIS A 286 21.21 24.78 26.55
C HIS A 286 20.21 25.82 27.08
N HIS A 287 19.40 26.45 26.22
CA HIS A 287 18.42 27.45 26.65
C HIS A 287 17.39 26.86 27.63
N PHE A 288 16.85 25.68 27.32
CA PHE A 288 15.83 25.03 28.15
C PHE A 288 16.42 24.19 29.28
N GLN A 289 17.59 23.57 29.06
CA GLN A 289 18.26 22.72 30.03
C GLN A 289 19.76 23.09 30.15
N PRO A 290 20.11 24.22 30.80
CA PRO A 290 21.49 24.69 30.90
C PRO A 290 22.45 23.69 31.55
N LYS A 291 21.95 22.77 32.39
CA LYS A 291 22.76 21.75 33.07
C LYS A 291 23.30 20.67 32.13
N MET A 292 22.71 20.49 30.94
CA MET A 292 23.08 19.43 29.99
C MET A 292 24.26 19.81 29.08
N VAL A 293 24.52 21.11 28.91
CA VAL A 293 25.47 21.65 27.92
C VAL A 293 26.29 22.75 28.57
N ASP A 294 27.60 22.74 28.39
CA ASP A 294 28.42 23.90 28.79
C ASP A 294 28.40 24.95 27.66
N ARG A 295 28.07 26.20 28.00
CA ARG A 295 28.01 27.31 27.05
C ARG A 295 29.33 27.52 26.32
N LEU A 296 30.47 27.25 26.96
CA LEU A 296 31.80 27.42 26.35
C LEU A 296 31.99 26.50 25.14
N ILE A 297 31.39 25.30 25.15
CA ILE A 297 31.51 24.35 24.04
C ILE A 297 30.77 24.86 22.78
N LEU A 298 29.75 25.72 22.95
CA LEU A 298 29.00 26.31 21.83
C LEU A 298 29.82 27.31 21.00
N GLU A 299 30.97 27.76 21.52
CA GLU A 299 31.92 28.62 20.82
C GLU A 299 32.89 27.82 19.94
N GLU A 300 32.91 26.49 20.05
CA GLU A 300 33.75 25.58 19.27
C GLU A 300 32.92 24.80 18.22
N PRO A 301 32.87 25.26 16.95
CA PRO A 301 31.98 24.67 15.93
C PRO A 301 32.30 23.22 15.58
N LYS A 302 33.53 22.75 15.85
CA LYS A 302 33.98 21.39 15.50
C LYS A 302 33.44 20.32 16.46
N LEU A 303 33.13 20.69 17.71
CA LEU A 303 32.67 19.75 18.73
C LEU A 303 31.14 19.66 18.79
N CYS A 304 30.45 20.70 18.32
CA CYS A 304 29.00 20.83 18.41
C CYS A 304 28.21 19.74 17.67
N PRO A 305 28.61 19.22 16.49
CA PRO A 305 27.88 18.14 15.82
C PRO A 305 27.83 16.84 16.62
N VAL A 306 28.97 16.43 17.18
CA VAL A 306 29.08 15.20 17.99
C VAL A 306 28.28 15.36 19.28
N LEU A 307 28.38 16.53 19.90
CA LEU A 307 27.60 16.86 21.10
C LEU A 307 26.09 16.86 20.81
N ALA A 308 25.65 17.39 19.66
CA ALA A 308 24.24 17.43 19.28
C ALA A 308 23.63 16.02 19.21
N VAL A 309 24.35 15.05 18.64
CA VAL A 309 23.92 13.64 18.58
C VAL A 309 23.83 13.04 20.00
N GLN A 310 24.84 13.28 20.84
CA GLN A 310 24.83 12.79 22.24
C GLN A 310 23.67 13.39 23.05
N LEU A 311 23.35 14.67 22.84
CA LEU A 311 22.22 15.33 23.49
C LEU A 311 20.89 14.78 22.98
N ALA A 312 20.76 14.53 21.67
CA ALA A 312 19.59 13.90 21.10
C ALA A 312 19.35 12.51 21.72
N GLU A 313 20.39 11.69 21.87
CA GLU A 313 20.30 10.38 22.54
C GLU A 313 19.86 10.52 24.00
N LYS A 314 20.41 11.48 24.75
CA LYS A 314 20.00 11.77 26.14
C LYS A 314 18.53 12.18 26.24
N LEU A 315 18.04 12.97 25.28
CA LEU A 315 16.64 13.39 25.15
C LEU A 315 15.73 12.29 24.57
N LYS A 316 16.27 11.09 24.32
CA LYS A 316 15.58 9.95 23.70
C LYS A 316 14.98 10.30 22.33
N MET A 317 15.70 11.11 21.57
CA MET A 317 15.38 11.48 20.19
C MET A 317 16.31 10.72 19.25
N HIS A 318 15.77 10.18 18.16
CA HIS A 318 16.58 9.53 17.13
C HIS A 318 16.93 10.55 16.04
N VAL A 319 18.20 10.88 15.90
CA VAL A 319 18.70 11.85 14.92
C VAL A 319 19.85 11.21 14.14
N ASP A 320 19.78 11.24 12.82
CA ASP A 320 20.90 10.77 11.98
C ASP A 320 22.08 11.76 12.15
N PRO A 321 23.27 11.30 12.56
CA PRO A 321 24.46 12.15 12.71
C PRO A 321 24.80 12.95 11.44
N LYS A 322 24.41 12.46 10.27
CA LYS A 322 24.60 13.17 8.99
C LYS A 322 23.91 14.53 8.96
N ILE A 323 22.88 14.72 9.80
CA ILE A 323 22.11 15.97 9.91
C ILE A 323 22.95 17.14 10.46
N PHE A 324 24.07 16.87 11.12
CA PHE A 324 24.96 17.92 11.63
C PHE A 324 26.34 17.91 10.98
N LEU A 325 26.50 17.22 9.85
CA LEU A 325 27.82 17.04 9.22
C LEU A 325 27.82 17.35 7.72
N ASN A 326 26.64 17.41 7.08
CA ASN A 326 26.55 17.58 5.64
C ASN A 326 25.96 18.95 5.22
N PRO A 327 26.68 19.78 4.43
CA PRO A 327 26.21 21.08 3.95
C PRO A 327 25.01 21.05 2.97
N THR A 328 24.66 19.88 2.43
CA THR A 328 23.62 19.70 1.39
C THR A 328 22.33 19.04 1.87
N GLN A 329 22.00 19.15 3.16
CA GLN A 329 20.82 18.49 3.72
C GLN A 329 19.49 19.03 3.21
N ASP A 330 18.51 18.13 3.16
CA ASP A 330 17.12 18.51 2.95
C ASP A 330 16.62 19.23 4.20
N TYR A 331 15.98 20.38 3.98
CA TYR A 331 15.41 21.17 5.04
C TYR A 331 14.33 20.43 5.84
N ARG A 332 13.69 19.42 5.21
CA ARG A 332 12.64 18.62 5.84
C ARG A 332 13.17 17.81 7.00
N ASP A 333 14.35 17.21 6.86
CA ASP A 333 14.96 16.38 7.90
C ASP A 333 15.32 17.21 9.13
N VAL A 334 15.92 18.39 8.90
CA VAL A 334 16.22 19.35 9.96
C VAL A 334 14.94 19.82 10.65
N MET A 335 13.89 20.16 9.89
CA MET A 335 12.60 20.55 10.47
C MET A 335 11.99 19.46 11.34
N VAL A 336 12.06 18.19 10.94
CA VAL A 336 11.55 17.07 11.74
C VAL A 336 12.32 16.98 13.06
N VAL A 337 13.65 17.04 13.01
CA VAL A 337 14.49 17.01 14.22
C VAL A 337 14.19 18.18 15.15
N VAL A 338 14.08 19.40 14.61
CA VAL A 338 13.79 20.60 15.41
C VAL A 338 12.37 20.58 15.97
N PHE A 339 11.40 20.06 15.21
CA PHE A 339 10.04 19.91 15.71
C PHE A 339 9.92 18.82 16.78
N GLU A 340 10.63 17.71 16.65
CA GLU A 340 10.73 16.70 17.72
C GLU A 340 11.40 17.28 18.98
N LEU A 341 12.40 18.14 18.81
CA LEU A 341 13.00 18.87 19.94
C LEU A 341 11.97 19.78 20.60
N TYR A 342 11.23 20.55 19.80
CA TYR A 342 10.13 21.40 20.28
C TYR A 342 9.10 20.59 21.09
N LYS A 343 8.66 19.43 20.59
CA LYS A 343 7.72 18.54 21.27
C LYS A 343 8.22 18.15 22.66
N LYS A 344 9.50 17.77 22.78
CA LYS A 344 10.10 17.40 24.06
C LYS A 344 10.17 18.56 25.03
N LEU A 345 10.68 19.71 24.57
CA LEU A 345 10.96 20.85 25.44
C LEU A 345 9.68 21.56 25.92
N VAL A 346 8.65 21.67 25.06
CA VAL A 346 7.37 22.28 25.45
C VAL A 346 6.60 21.40 26.43
N THR A 347 6.68 20.07 26.30
CA THR A 347 6.09 19.15 27.29
C THR A 347 6.70 19.35 28.68
N ASP A 348 8.01 19.60 28.75
CA ASP A 348 8.73 19.87 30.00
C ASP A 348 8.41 21.26 30.59
N GLU A 349 8.19 22.28 29.75
CA GLU A 349 7.79 23.62 30.22
C GLU A 349 6.43 23.60 30.93
N GLU A 350 5.45 22.87 30.39
CA GLU A 350 4.11 22.76 30.97
C GLU A 350 4.12 22.01 32.32
N GLN A 351 4.98 20.99 32.45
CA GLN A 351 5.17 20.26 33.71
C GLN A 351 5.88 21.09 34.79
N THR A 352 6.80 21.96 34.39
CA THR A 352 7.53 22.84 35.32
C THR A 352 6.65 23.98 35.83
N ARG A 353 5.76 24.53 34.98
CA ARG A 353 4.76 25.54 35.40
C ARG A 353 3.73 24.98 36.38
N CYS A 354 3.21 23.77 36.13
CA CYS A 354 2.29 23.10 37.07
C CYS A 354 2.91 22.78 38.44
N SER A 355 4.24 22.70 38.55
CA SER A 355 4.94 22.41 39.82
C SER A 355 5.28 23.66 40.64
N LEU A 356 5.11 24.86 40.08
CA LEU A 356 5.36 26.15 40.75
C LEU A 356 4.06 26.83 41.25
N ASP A 357 2.90 26.28 40.91
CA ASP A 357 1.56 26.75 41.33
C ASP A 357 0.97 25.95 42.53
N LEU A 358 1.80 25.14 43.22
CA LEU A 358 1.52 24.47 44.50
C LEU A 358 2.53 24.96 45.55
#